data_AF-A0A8D8X9B3-F1
#
_entry.id   AF-A0A8D8X9B3-F1
#
_cell.length_a   1.000
_cell.length_b   1.000
_cell.length_c   1.000
_cell.angle_alpha   90.00
_cell.angle_beta   90.00
_cell.angle_gamma   90.00
#
_symmetry.space_group_name_H-M   'P 1'
#
loop_
_entity.id
_entity.type
_entity.pdbx_description
1 polymer ?
#
loop_
_entity_poly.entity_id
_entity_poly.type
_entity_poly.pdbx_seq_one_letter_code
_entity_poly.pdbx_strand_id
1 'polypeptide(L)'
;MEILSVINDKEGAALTVWERNDYLAPQFYCFTQFACQLNELEEGVAPTDSRLRPDQRLLEIGCYDEATQEKLRLEEKQRAKRRVEMERFEERLAGVSPGSQDTEDSTYKPIWFRKHVDETSQDVSYQYSDQYWECKKKQDWTRCPDLF
;
A
#
# COMPACT_ATOMS: atom_id res chain seq x y z
N MET A 1 -10.44 25.49 -12.54
CA MET A 1 -9.07 25.41 -13.08
C MET A 1 -8.14 25.86 -11.96
N GLU A 2 -7.30 24.95 -11.45
CA GLU A 2 -6.32 25.27 -10.40
C GLU A 2 -4.96 25.40 -11.06
N ILE A 3 -4.37 26.59 -10.93
CA ILE A 3 -3.10 26.96 -11.55
C ILE A 3 -2.20 27.50 -10.44
N LEU A 4 -0.96 27.02 -10.40
CA LEU A 4 0.10 27.63 -9.61
C LEU A 4 0.98 28.45 -10.56
N SER A 5 1.08 29.74 -10.29
CA SER A 5 1.93 30.66 -11.03
C SER A 5 2.93 31.33 -10.10
N VAL A 6 4.14 31.56 -10.61
CA VAL A 6 5.14 32.42 -9.97
C VAL A 6 5.18 33.75 -10.71
N ILE A 7 5.36 34.86 -10.00
CA ILE A 7 5.51 36.17 -10.61
C ILE A 7 7.00 36.45 -10.75
N ASN A 8 7.44 36.84 -11.94
CA ASN A 8 8.79 37.34 -12.13
C ASN A 8 8.90 38.76 -11.56
N ASP A 9 9.65 38.93 -10.47
CA ASP A 9 9.81 40.23 -9.78
C ASP A 9 10.40 41.35 -10.66
N LYS A 10 11.09 41.02 -11.77
CA LYS A 10 11.68 42.01 -12.69
C LYS A 10 10.75 42.43 -13.82
N GLU A 11 9.94 41.50 -14.31
CA GLU A 11 9.10 41.70 -15.51
C GLU A 11 7.60 41.85 -15.15
N GLY A 12 7.21 41.53 -13.91
CA GLY A 12 5.82 41.55 -13.43
C GLY A 12 4.93 40.47 -14.06
N ALA A 13 5.44 39.70 -15.02
CA ALA A 13 4.71 38.65 -15.70
C ALA A 13 4.55 37.40 -14.83
N ALA A 14 3.33 36.85 -14.82
CA ALA A 14 3.04 35.56 -14.20
C ALA A 14 3.45 34.42 -15.13
N LEU A 15 4.27 33.49 -14.64
CA LEU A 15 4.63 32.25 -15.30
C LEU A 15 3.89 31.09 -14.60
N THR A 16 3.08 30.36 -15.35
CA THR A 16 2.48 29.12 -14.85
C THR A 16 3.56 28.06 -14.68
N VAL A 17 3.70 27.53 -13.46
CA VAL A 17 4.67 26.46 -13.13
C VAL A 17 3.99 25.11 -12.96
N TRP A 18 2.70 25.10 -12.68
CA TRP A 18 1.90 23.89 -12.60
C TRP A 18 0.43 24.20 -12.91
N GLU A 19 -0.19 23.27 -13.62
CA GLU A 19 -1.61 23.29 -13.92
C GLU A 19 -2.20 21.92 -13.60
N ARG A 20 -3.38 21.91 -12.98
CA ARG A 20 -4.08 20.67 -12.66
C ARG A 20 -4.69 20.07 -13.93
N ASN A 21 -4.44 18.79 -14.16
CA ASN A 21 -5.17 18.02 -15.16
C ASN A 21 -6.66 17.88 -14.81
N ASP A 22 -7.52 17.80 -15.81
CA ASP A 22 -8.94 17.57 -15.62
C ASP A 22 -9.25 16.15 -15.09
N TYR A 23 -10.40 16.03 -14.43
CA TYR A 23 -10.98 14.74 -14.06
C TYR A 23 -11.86 14.19 -15.20
N LEU A 24 -11.98 12.87 -15.25
CA LEU A 24 -12.92 12.17 -16.10
C LEU A 24 -14.35 12.34 -15.56
N ALA A 25 -15.33 11.91 -16.33
CA ALA A 25 -16.73 12.14 -16.02
C ALA A 25 -17.19 11.43 -14.71
N PRO A 26 -18.25 11.94 -14.03
CA PRO A 26 -18.65 11.50 -12.68
C PRO A 26 -18.92 10.01 -12.50
N GLN A 27 -19.28 9.30 -13.57
CA GLN A 27 -19.46 7.84 -13.57
C GLN A 27 -18.18 7.07 -13.27
N PHE A 28 -17.01 7.70 -13.41
CA PHE A 28 -15.70 7.15 -13.06
C PHE A 28 -15.19 7.74 -11.73
N TYR A 29 -16.09 7.98 -10.78
CA TYR A 29 -15.76 8.50 -9.45
C TYR A 29 -15.00 9.84 -9.48
N CYS A 30 -15.16 10.62 -10.56
CA CYS A 30 -14.41 11.86 -10.82
C CYS A 30 -12.88 11.65 -10.76
N PHE A 31 -12.39 10.47 -11.14
CA PHE A 31 -10.96 10.18 -11.20
C PHE A 31 -10.27 10.96 -12.32
N THR A 32 -9.00 11.32 -12.09
CA THR A 32 -8.12 11.76 -13.17
C THR A 32 -7.80 10.57 -14.08
N GLN A 33 -7.35 10.85 -15.31
CA GLN A 33 -6.86 9.79 -16.19
C GLN A 33 -5.73 8.98 -15.53
N PHE A 34 -4.82 9.65 -14.81
CA PHE A 34 -3.77 8.98 -14.05
C PHE A 34 -4.33 8.00 -13.02
N ALA A 35 -5.34 8.40 -12.24
CA ALA A 35 -5.93 7.54 -11.22
C ALA A 35 -6.62 6.30 -11.84
N CYS A 36 -7.30 6.46 -12.99
CA CYS A 36 -7.91 5.32 -13.70
C CYS A 36 -6.88 4.29 -14.17
N GLN A 37 -5.68 4.72 -14.54
CA GLN A 37 -4.62 3.83 -15.02
C GLN A 37 -3.93 3.05 -13.89
N LEU A 38 -4.06 3.48 -12.62
CA LEU A 38 -3.36 2.83 -11.50
C LEU A 38 -3.77 1.37 -11.29
N ASN A 39 -5.03 1.01 -11.58
CA ASN A 39 -5.55 -0.35 -11.37
C ASN A 39 -5.71 -1.16 -12.66
N GLU A 40 -5.19 -0.69 -13.79
CA GLU A 40 -5.08 -1.49 -15.01
C GLU A 40 -4.20 -2.72 -14.76
N LEU A 41 -4.62 -3.88 -15.25
CA LEU A 41 -3.93 -5.15 -15.02
C LEU A 41 -2.52 -5.12 -15.62
N GLU A 42 -1.56 -5.63 -14.88
CA GLU A 42 -0.16 -5.74 -15.29
C GLU A 42 0.32 -7.17 -15.04
N GLU A 43 0.96 -7.77 -16.05
CA GLU A 43 1.50 -9.11 -15.92
C GLU A 43 2.75 -9.16 -15.02
N GLY A 44 2.93 -10.30 -14.36
CA GLY A 44 4.15 -10.57 -13.59
C GLY A 44 4.33 -9.66 -12.37
N VAL A 45 3.27 -9.07 -11.84
CA VAL A 45 3.27 -8.42 -10.53
C VAL A 45 3.21 -9.45 -9.39
N ALA A 46 3.56 -9.04 -8.18
CA ALA A 46 3.45 -9.90 -7.01
C ALA A 46 1.99 -10.34 -6.78
N PRO A 47 1.73 -11.54 -6.22
CA PRO A 47 0.37 -11.99 -5.90
C PRO A 47 -0.34 -11.10 -4.86
N THR A 48 0.42 -10.22 -4.18
CA THR A 48 -0.09 -9.24 -3.22
C THR A 48 -0.35 -7.86 -3.83
N ASP A 49 -0.19 -7.69 -5.15
CA ASP A 49 -0.44 -6.42 -5.83
C ASP A 49 -1.93 -6.05 -5.79
N SER A 50 -2.24 -4.78 -5.56
CA SER A 50 -3.64 -4.31 -5.42
C SER A 50 -4.48 -4.55 -6.67
N ARG A 51 -3.87 -4.63 -7.87
CA ARG A 51 -4.58 -4.95 -9.12
C ARG A 51 -5.26 -6.31 -9.12
N LEU A 52 -4.75 -7.22 -8.29
CA LEU A 52 -5.25 -8.59 -8.11
C LEU A 52 -6.27 -8.70 -6.97
N ARG A 53 -6.57 -7.58 -6.28
CA ARG A 53 -7.51 -7.57 -5.16
C ARG A 53 -8.95 -7.77 -5.71
N PRO A 54 -9.61 -8.89 -5.37
CA PRO A 54 -10.79 -9.34 -6.11
C PRO A 54 -12.05 -8.50 -5.84
N ASP A 55 -12.26 -8.00 -4.62
CA ASP A 55 -13.38 -7.09 -4.28
C ASP A 55 -13.29 -5.77 -5.07
N GLN A 56 -12.10 -5.19 -5.17
CA GLN A 56 -11.86 -3.97 -5.95
C GLN A 56 -12.08 -4.19 -7.45
N ARG A 57 -11.64 -5.34 -7.99
CA ARG A 57 -11.87 -5.69 -9.39
C ARG A 57 -13.36 -5.86 -9.70
N LEU A 58 -14.10 -6.55 -8.83
CA LEU A 58 -15.54 -6.73 -8.96
C LEU A 58 -16.29 -5.40 -8.91
N LEU A 59 -15.87 -4.48 -8.04
CA LEU A 59 -16.41 -3.13 -7.97
C LEU A 59 -16.20 -2.36 -9.29
N GLU A 60 -15.00 -2.43 -9.86
CA GLU A 60 -14.67 -1.74 -11.12
C GLU A 60 -15.51 -2.21 -12.32
N ILE A 61 -15.93 -3.47 -12.34
CA ILE A 61 -16.79 -4.02 -13.41
C ILE A 61 -18.29 -3.95 -13.09
N GLY A 62 -18.67 -3.34 -11.96
CA GLY A 62 -20.07 -3.13 -11.56
C GLY A 62 -20.74 -4.32 -10.86
N CYS A 63 -19.98 -5.35 -10.46
CA CYS A 63 -20.47 -6.50 -9.68
C CYS A 63 -20.51 -6.16 -8.18
N TYR A 64 -21.42 -5.27 -7.79
CA TYR A 64 -21.44 -4.68 -6.44
C TYR A 64 -21.72 -5.68 -5.31
N ASP A 65 -22.62 -6.64 -5.53
CA ASP A 65 -22.99 -7.63 -4.52
C ASP A 65 -21.83 -8.60 -4.27
N GLU A 66 -21.20 -9.09 -5.35
CA GLU A 66 -20.03 -9.95 -5.27
C GLU A 66 -18.83 -9.21 -4.67
N ALA A 67 -18.61 -7.95 -5.04
CA ALA A 67 -17.57 -7.11 -4.44
C ALA A 67 -17.75 -6.99 -2.92
N THR A 68 -19.00 -6.83 -2.46
CA THR A 68 -19.31 -6.73 -1.04
C THR A 68 -19.04 -8.03 -0.29
N GLN A 69 -19.43 -9.18 -0.86
CA GLN A 69 -19.16 -10.50 -0.30
C GLN A 69 -17.65 -10.77 -0.22
N GLU A 70 -16.94 -10.45 -1.29
CA GLU A 70 -15.50 -10.66 -1.36
C GLU A 70 -14.74 -9.77 -0.39
N LYS A 71 -15.16 -8.51 -0.25
CA LYS A 71 -14.62 -7.60 0.77
C LYS A 71 -14.75 -8.17 2.17
N LEU A 72 -15.93 -8.71 2.51
CA LEU A 72 -16.15 -9.34 3.81
C LEU A 72 -15.22 -10.52 4.02
N ARG A 73 -15.10 -11.41 3.03
CA ARG A 73 -14.20 -12.57 3.07
C ARG A 73 -12.74 -12.16 3.31
N LEU A 74 -12.26 -11.14 2.59
CA LEU A 74 -10.89 -10.60 2.74
C LEU A 74 -10.64 -10.01 4.13
N GLU A 75 -11.56 -9.18 4.63
CA GLU A 75 -11.43 -8.55 5.94
C GLU A 75 -11.49 -9.59 7.09
N GLU A 76 -12.33 -10.62 6.96
CA GLU A 76 -12.38 -11.73 7.90
C GLU A 76 -11.11 -12.57 7.89
N LYS A 77 -10.57 -12.90 6.71
CA LYS A 77 -9.27 -13.59 6.54
C LYS A 77 -8.15 -12.80 7.23
N GLN A 78 -8.08 -11.48 6.99
CA GLN A 78 -7.08 -10.61 7.61
C GLN A 78 -7.25 -10.53 9.14
N ARG A 79 -8.49 -10.39 9.63
CA ARG A 79 -8.78 -10.30 11.06
C ARG A 79 -8.46 -11.61 11.78
N ALA A 80 -8.75 -12.76 11.17
CA ALA A 80 -8.40 -14.08 11.71
C ALA A 80 -6.88 -14.26 11.81
N LYS A 81 -6.13 -13.92 10.75
CA LYS A 81 -4.67 -13.98 10.76
C LYS A 81 -4.08 -13.12 11.88
N ARG A 82 -4.57 -11.89 12.05
CA ARG A 82 -4.13 -10.97 13.11
C ARG A 82 -4.37 -11.55 14.51
N ARG A 83 -5.53 -12.20 14.75
CA ARG A 83 -5.80 -12.85 16.06
C ARG A 83 -4.79 -13.94 16.38
N VAL A 84 -4.49 -14.81 15.41
CA VAL A 84 -3.50 -15.89 15.58
C VAL A 84 -2.09 -15.33 15.81
N GLU A 85 -1.70 -14.27 15.10
CA GLU A 85 -0.40 -13.63 15.29
C GLU A 85 -0.28 -12.96 16.67
N MET A 86 -1.35 -12.35 17.17
CA MET A 86 -1.41 -11.77 18.51
C MET A 86 -1.35 -12.84 19.61
N GLU A 87 -2.13 -13.91 19.50
CA GLU A 87 -2.11 -15.02 20.45
C GLU A 87 -0.71 -15.65 20.54
N ARG A 88 -0.09 -15.94 19.39
CA ARG A 88 1.30 -16.45 19.34
C ARG A 88 2.31 -15.46 19.94
N PHE A 89 2.05 -14.16 19.84
CA PHE A 89 2.91 -13.17 20.47
C PHE A 89 2.74 -13.18 21.99
N GLU A 90 1.49 -13.18 22.49
CA GLU A 90 1.20 -13.26 23.92
C GLU A 90 1.79 -14.54 24.54
N GLU A 91 1.68 -15.69 23.87
CA GLU A 91 2.31 -16.95 24.29
C GLU A 91 3.84 -16.85 24.37
N ARG A 92 4.49 -16.20 23.39
CA ARG A 92 5.95 -16.00 23.41
C ARG A 92 6.39 -15.10 24.56
N LEU A 93 5.55 -14.13 24.95
CA LEU A 93 5.82 -13.27 26.09
C LEU A 93 5.54 -13.96 27.44
N ALA A 94 4.68 -14.99 27.46
CA ALA A 94 4.36 -15.76 28.65
C ALA A 94 5.57 -16.60 29.10
N GLY A 95 6.47 -15.96 29.85
CA GLY A 95 7.72 -16.56 30.35
C GLY A 95 8.96 -15.69 30.14
N VAL A 96 8.82 -14.56 29.43
CA VAL A 96 9.91 -13.62 29.15
C VAL A 96 9.84 -12.44 30.11
N SER A 97 10.95 -12.09 30.76
CA SER A 97 11.02 -10.93 31.66
C SER A 97 10.73 -9.62 30.89
N PRO A 98 9.98 -8.67 31.50
CA PRO A 98 9.75 -7.36 30.90
C PRO A 98 11.07 -6.65 30.56
N GLY A 99 11.22 -6.15 29.33
CA GLY A 99 12.41 -5.39 28.89
C GLY A 99 13.53 -6.22 28.24
N SER A 100 13.30 -7.49 27.92
CA SER A 100 14.23 -8.25 27.05
C SER A 100 14.06 -7.87 25.57
N GLN A 101 15.13 -8.03 24.79
CA GLN A 101 15.14 -7.74 23.35
C GLN A 101 14.13 -8.59 22.55
N ASP A 102 13.70 -9.73 23.09
CA ASP A 102 12.67 -10.60 22.54
C ASP A 102 11.25 -10.00 22.62
N THR A 103 11.06 -8.93 23.40
CA THR A 103 9.77 -8.23 23.52
C THR A 103 9.47 -7.27 22.37
N GLU A 104 10.48 -6.81 21.61
CA GLU A 104 10.32 -5.86 20.50
C GLU A 104 10.14 -6.53 19.12
N ASP A 105 10.61 -7.78 18.94
CA ASP A 105 10.74 -8.39 17.60
C ASP A 105 9.48 -9.14 17.09
N SER A 106 8.35 -8.97 17.77
CA SER A 106 7.15 -9.77 17.50
C SER A 106 6.17 -9.21 16.47
N THR A 107 6.42 -8.00 16.00
CA THR A 107 5.46 -7.29 15.14
C THR A 107 5.63 -7.73 13.68
N TYR A 108 4.53 -7.82 12.95
CA TYR A 108 4.50 -8.04 11.50
C TYR A 108 5.62 -7.25 10.78
N LYS A 109 6.42 -7.95 9.97
CA LYS A 109 7.54 -7.37 9.21
C LYS A 109 7.15 -7.24 7.73
N PRO A 110 7.17 -6.02 7.15
CA PRO A 110 6.94 -5.87 5.71
C PRO A 110 8.05 -6.54 4.89
N ILE A 111 7.70 -7.08 3.73
CA ILE A 111 8.63 -7.90 2.91
C ILE A 111 9.59 -7.04 2.09
N TRP A 112 9.05 -5.95 1.53
CA TRP A 112 9.75 -5.10 0.56
C TRP A 112 10.38 -3.85 1.18
N PHE A 113 10.23 -3.68 2.49
CA PHE A 113 10.73 -2.51 3.22
C PHE A 113 11.35 -2.94 4.55
N ARG A 114 12.32 -2.15 5.03
CA ARG A 114 12.94 -2.31 6.34
C ARG A 114 12.58 -1.10 7.19
N LYS A 115 12.19 -1.33 8.44
CA LYS A 115 11.99 -0.26 9.42
C LYS A 115 13.34 0.41 9.69
N HIS A 116 13.39 1.73 9.58
CA HIS A 116 14.54 2.57 9.90
C HIS A 116 14.12 3.57 10.96
N VAL A 117 14.92 3.73 11.99
CA VAL A 117 14.71 4.74 13.04
C VAL A 117 15.83 5.76 12.89
N ASP A 118 15.46 7.02 12.68
CA ASP A 118 16.45 8.10 12.64
C ASP A 118 17.12 8.26 14.01
N GLU A 119 18.45 8.26 14.05
CA GLU A 119 19.19 8.30 15.31
C GLU A 119 19.00 9.63 16.06
N THR A 120 18.74 10.72 15.33
CA THR A 120 18.64 12.06 15.89
C THR A 120 17.20 12.40 16.28
N SER A 121 16.24 12.22 15.37
CA SER A 121 14.85 12.59 15.59
C SER A 121 14.02 11.47 16.23
N GLN A 122 14.53 10.23 16.24
CA GLN A 122 13.79 9.02 16.63
C GLN A 122 12.58 8.74 15.73
N ASP A 123 12.49 9.37 14.56
CA ASP A 123 11.41 9.17 13.61
C ASP A 123 11.52 7.80 12.94
N VAL A 124 10.38 7.12 12.82
CA VAL A 124 10.28 5.84 12.14
C VAL A 124 9.96 6.06 10.66
N SER A 125 10.81 5.52 9.79
CA SER A 125 10.58 5.44 8.35
C SER A 125 10.71 3.99 7.85
N TYR A 126 10.26 3.75 6.62
CA TYR A 126 10.39 2.45 5.97
C TYR A 126 11.19 2.61 4.68
N GLN A 127 12.38 2.02 4.65
CA GLN A 127 13.28 2.09 3.52
C GLN A 127 13.09 0.89 2.61
N TYR A 128 13.09 1.13 1.30
CA TYR A 128 13.00 0.07 0.30
C TYR A 128 14.12 -0.96 0.49
N SER A 129 13.80 -2.25 0.33
CA SER A 129 14.76 -3.34 0.63
C SER A 129 15.65 -3.76 -0.54
N ASP A 130 15.50 -3.15 -1.72
CA ASP A 130 16.19 -3.49 -2.97
C ASP A 130 15.86 -4.89 -3.54
N GLN A 131 14.76 -5.50 -3.08
CA GLN A 131 14.45 -6.90 -3.42
C GLN A 131 13.22 -7.07 -4.31
N TYR A 132 12.26 -6.14 -4.30
CA TYR A 132 11.01 -6.32 -5.05
C TYR A 132 11.26 -6.48 -6.56
N TRP A 133 12.08 -5.60 -7.16
CA TRP A 133 12.31 -5.61 -8.60
C TRP A 133 13.15 -6.81 -9.05
N GLU A 134 14.08 -7.27 -8.23
CA GLU A 134 14.84 -8.50 -8.47
C GLU A 134 13.95 -9.75 -8.40
N CYS A 135 13.04 -9.81 -7.42
CA CYS A 135 12.01 -10.86 -7.35
C CYS A 135 11.07 -10.80 -8.55
N LYS A 136 10.61 -9.61 -8.96
CA LYS A 136 9.78 -9.40 -10.14
C LYS A 136 10.45 -9.90 -11.41
N LYS A 137 11.72 -9.55 -11.62
CA LYS A 137 12.50 -10.00 -12.78
C LYS A 137 12.62 -11.52 -12.85
N LYS A 138 12.71 -12.19 -11.70
CA LYS A 138 12.80 -13.66 -11.58
C LYS A 138 11.45 -14.36 -11.48
N GLN A 139 10.35 -13.60 -11.35
CA GLN A 139 9.02 -14.11 -10.99
C GLN A 139 9.03 -14.98 -9.72
N ASP A 140 9.89 -14.63 -8.75
CA ASP A 140 10.00 -15.33 -7.47
C ASP A 140 9.20 -14.61 -6.38
N TRP A 141 8.02 -15.16 -6.10
CA TRP A 141 7.08 -14.65 -5.09
C TRP A 141 7.00 -15.53 -3.85
N THR A 142 7.97 -16.41 -3.61
CA THR A 142 7.98 -17.34 -2.46
C THR A 142 7.85 -16.64 -1.10
N ARG A 143 8.25 -15.37 -1.01
CA ARG A 143 8.15 -14.54 0.19
C ARG A 143 6.78 -13.90 0.38
N CYS A 144 5.95 -13.84 -0.66
CA CYS A 144 4.63 -13.22 -0.60
C CYS A 144 3.64 -14.11 0.16
N PRO A 145 2.91 -13.55 1.14
CA PRO A 145 1.81 -14.25 1.78
C PRO A 145 0.62 -14.35 0.82
N ASP A 146 -0.22 -15.33 1.08
CA ASP A 146 -1.56 -15.38 0.53
C ASP A 146 -2.46 -14.36 1.26
N LEU A 147 -2.81 -13.27 0.57
CA LEU A 147 -3.63 -12.17 1.11
C LEU A 147 -5.08 -12.20 0.64
N PHE A 148 -5.33 -12.70 -0.57
CA PHE A 148 -6.66 -12.68 -1.19
C PHE A 148 -7.38 -13.99 -0.93
#